data_AF-T2J2B5-F1
#
_entry.id   AF-T2J2B5-F1
#
_cell.length_a   1.000
_cell.length_b   1.000
_cell.length_c   1.000
_cell.angle_alpha   90.00
_cell.angle_beta   90.00
_cell.angle_gamma   90.00
#
_symmetry.space_group_name_H-M   'P 1'
#
loop_
_entity.id
_entity.type
_entity.pdbx_description
1 polymer ?
#
loop_
_entity_poly.entity_id
_entity_poly.type
_entity_poly.pdbx_seq_one_letter_code
_entity_poly.pdbx_strand_id
1 'polypeptide(L)'
;MVISGSSRVETRLVAEDIINHTNTATVSADVVGGGTVSHSDTASVDIMASVLEGTNDVDNLNGTGRSDVLIGQEGDDILNGGAGADVFVIGSTTGQDTIQDFNIDEDTIGLTSDISYGQLSITQNAGNTEIAFGNDTLAILNGVTTPLTEENFVSYGV
;
A
#
# COMPACT_ATOMS: atom_id res chain seq x y z
N MET A 1 -39.51 -36.17 16.77
CA MET A 1 -38.77 -36.74 15.62
C MET A 1 -38.47 -35.59 14.67
N VAL A 2 -37.22 -35.11 14.74
CA VAL A 2 -36.47 -34.10 13.95
C VAL A 2 -37.07 -32.70 13.70
N ILE A 3 -36.19 -31.72 13.92
CA ILE A 3 -36.34 -30.26 13.91
C ILE A 3 -35.43 -29.68 12.80
N SER A 4 -35.70 -28.43 12.41
CA SER A 4 -34.91 -27.53 11.53
C SER A 4 -35.21 -27.66 10.02
N GLY A 5 -35.45 -26.60 9.25
CA GLY A 5 -35.06 -25.19 9.39
C GLY A 5 -33.72 -24.97 8.69
N SER A 6 -33.71 -24.39 7.50
CA SER A 6 -32.48 -23.97 6.82
C SER A 6 -32.79 -22.75 5.93
N SER A 7 -32.69 -21.57 6.53
CA SER A 7 -32.51 -20.33 5.79
C SER A 7 -31.05 -20.33 5.32
N ARG A 8 -30.81 -20.38 4.00
CA ARG A 8 -29.48 -20.21 3.43
C ARG A 8 -29.16 -18.72 3.50
N VAL A 9 -28.24 -18.34 4.37
CA VAL A 9 -27.67 -16.99 4.38
C VAL A 9 -26.71 -16.94 3.19
N GLU A 10 -27.14 -16.32 2.09
CA GLU A 10 -26.24 -15.90 1.02
C GLU A 10 -25.48 -14.67 1.54
N THR A 11 -24.26 -14.87 2.05
CA THR A 11 -23.36 -13.74 2.33
C THR A 11 -22.89 -13.20 0.98
N ARG A 12 -23.62 -12.23 0.43
CA ARG A 12 -23.24 -11.53 -0.78
C ARG A 12 -22.11 -10.55 -0.43
N LEU A 13 -20.87 -10.95 -0.69
CA LEU A 13 -19.72 -10.04 -0.71
C LEU A 13 -20.01 -8.92 -1.72
N VAL A 14 -20.01 -7.67 -1.27
CA VAL A 14 -20.02 -6.49 -2.13
C VAL A 14 -18.58 -6.17 -2.50
N ALA A 15 -18.36 -5.66 -3.71
CA ALA A 15 -17.03 -5.41 -4.28
C ALA A 15 -16.12 -4.50 -3.41
N GLU A 16 -16.70 -3.78 -2.45
CA GLU A 16 -16.01 -2.90 -1.51
C GLU A 16 -15.27 -3.66 -0.39
N ASP A 17 -15.58 -4.94 -0.16
CA ASP A 17 -14.94 -5.78 0.88
C ASP A 17 -13.62 -6.42 0.40
N ILE A 18 -13.15 -6.04 -0.79
CA ILE A 18 -11.95 -6.61 -1.46
C ILE A 18 -10.75 -5.66 -1.38
N ILE A 19 -10.95 -4.36 -1.13
CA ILE A 19 -9.91 -3.35 -1.44
C ILE A 19 -8.96 -3.06 -0.26
N ASN A 20 -9.38 -3.18 1.01
CA ASN A 20 -8.49 -2.82 2.13
C ASN A 20 -7.91 -4.05 2.87
N HIS A 21 -6.83 -4.58 2.28
CA HIS A 21 -5.68 -5.27 2.89
C HIS A 21 -5.87 -6.45 3.88
N THR A 22 -5.15 -7.55 3.61
CA THR A 22 -4.84 -8.72 4.48
C THR A 22 -5.85 -9.85 4.68
N ASN A 23 -7.00 -9.88 4.00
CA ASN A 23 -7.81 -11.08 4.15
C ASN A 23 -7.15 -12.23 3.38
N THR A 24 -6.55 -13.15 4.12
CA THR A 24 -6.66 -14.58 3.83
C THR A 24 -8.12 -14.84 3.51
N ALA A 25 -8.53 -14.62 2.26
CA ALA A 25 -9.70 -15.26 1.74
C ALA A 25 -9.33 -16.73 1.79
N THR A 26 -9.69 -17.36 2.90
CA THR A 26 -10.22 -18.71 2.86
C THR A 26 -11.17 -18.71 1.68
N VAL A 27 -10.69 -19.12 0.52
CA VAL A 27 -11.56 -19.74 -0.45
C VAL A 27 -12.04 -20.95 0.34
N SER A 28 -13.19 -20.80 0.99
CA SER A 28 -13.98 -21.97 1.32
C SER A 28 -14.30 -22.55 -0.04
N ALA A 29 -13.38 -23.39 -0.54
CA ALA A 29 -13.65 -24.27 -1.64
C ALA A 29 -14.93 -24.97 -1.22
N ASP A 30 -15.97 -24.78 -2.02
CA ASP A 30 -17.24 -25.46 -1.88
C ASP A 30 -17.01 -26.93 -1.53
N VAL A 31 -17.18 -27.31 -0.26
CA VAL A 31 -17.01 -28.70 0.17
C VAL A 31 -18.29 -29.43 -0.20
N VAL A 32 -18.41 -29.81 -1.47
CA VAL A 32 -19.29 -30.93 -1.83
C VAL A 32 -18.61 -32.21 -1.35
N GLY A 33 -18.82 -32.54 -0.07
CA GLY A 33 -18.51 -33.85 0.49
C GLY A 33 -17.48 -33.86 1.62
N GLY A 34 -17.91 -33.52 2.84
CA GLY A 34 -17.54 -34.19 4.09
C GLY A 34 -16.06 -34.38 4.49
N GLY A 35 -15.10 -33.72 3.85
CA GLY A 35 -13.68 -33.80 4.21
C GLY A 35 -13.23 -32.62 5.07
N THR A 36 -12.59 -32.90 6.21
CA THR A 36 -11.90 -31.89 7.00
C THR A 36 -10.62 -31.47 6.29
N VAL A 37 -10.52 -30.22 5.85
CA VAL A 37 -9.25 -29.64 5.40
C VAL A 37 -8.37 -29.36 6.62
N SER A 38 -7.31 -30.14 6.77
CA SER A 38 -6.15 -29.80 7.61
C SER A 38 -5.50 -28.59 6.95
N HIS A 39 -5.65 -27.40 7.54
CA HIS A 39 -5.18 -26.11 7.00
C HIS A 39 -3.64 -25.95 7.02
N SER A 40 -2.90 -27.04 6.88
CA SER A 40 -1.43 -27.06 6.83
C SER A 40 -0.87 -27.01 5.40
N ASP A 41 -1.74 -27.07 4.38
CA ASP A 41 -1.38 -26.81 2.98
C ASP A 41 -1.80 -25.39 2.59
N THR A 42 -1.40 -24.40 3.39
CA THR A 42 -1.25 -23.04 2.85
C THR A 42 -0.05 -23.12 1.94
N ALA A 43 -0.27 -23.43 0.66
CA ALA A 43 0.71 -23.06 -0.35
C ALA A 43 1.04 -21.60 -0.05
N SER A 44 2.30 -21.30 0.28
CA SER A 44 2.80 -19.94 0.18
C SER A 44 2.49 -19.50 -1.23
N VAL A 45 1.33 -18.87 -1.43
CA VAL A 45 1.08 -18.08 -2.61
C VAL A 45 2.06 -16.96 -2.40
N ASP A 46 3.17 -17.09 -3.11
CA ASP A 46 4.14 -16.03 -3.27
C ASP A 46 3.38 -14.92 -3.98
N ILE A 47 2.65 -14.12 -3.22
CA ILE A 47 1.95 -12.97 -3.77
C ILE A 47 3.08 -12.08 -4.25
N MET A 48 3.12 -11.96 -5.57
CA MET A 48 4.09 -11.16 -6.30
C MET A 48 4.01 -9.72 -5.81
N ALA A 49 4.98 -8.90 -6.22
CA ALA A 49 4.95 -7.46 -6.01
C ALA A 49 3.52 -6.89 -6.09
N SER A 50 3.04 -6.31 -5.00
CA SER A 50 1.64 -5.94 -4.85
C SER A 50 1.48 -4.44 -5.08
N VAL A 51 0.44 -4.07 -5.82
CA VAL A 51 -0.02 -2.68 -5.86
C VAL A 51 -1.02 -2.51 -4.73
N LEU A 52 -0.73 -1.59 -3.82
CA LEU A 52 -1.56 -1.23 -2.67
C LEU A 52 -2.13 0.16 -2.94
N GLU A 53 -3.43 0.22 -3.18
CA GLU A 53 -4.15 1.48 -3.37
C GLU A 53 -5.04 1.72 -2.16
N GLY A 54 -4.93 2.92 -1.59
CA GLY A 54 -5.83 3.45 -0.58
C GLY A 54 -7.12 4.00 -1.20
N THR A 55 -7.82 4.78 -0.40
CA THR A 55 -9.07 5.46 -0.71
C THR A 55 -8.83 6.97 -0.72
N ASN A 56 -9.87 7.77 -0.95
CA ASN A 56 -9.73 9.23 -0.87
C ASN A 56 -9.81 9.78 0.58
N ASP A 57 -9.81 8.89 1.57
CA ASP A 57 -9.80 9.22 2.99
C ASP A 57 -8.42 8.85 3.58
N VAL A 58 -8.12 9.34 4.79
CA VAL A 58 -6.87 9.01 5.49
C VAL A 58 -6.76 7.50 5.75
N ASP A 59 -5.72 6.89 5.19
CA ASP A 59 -5.43 5.48 5.23
C ASP A 59 -4.10 5.13 5.94
N ASN A 60 -3.97 3.85 6.30
CA ASN A 60 -2.73 3.28 6.80
C ASN A 60 -2.39 2.03 5.97
N LEU A 61 -1.51 2.21 4.99
CA LEU A 61 -1.07 1.16 4.08
C LEU A 61 0.20 0.50 4.61
N ASN A 62 0.17 -0.83 4.64
CA ASN A 62 1.29 -1.66 5.06
C ASN A 62 1.57 -2.67 3.96
N GLY A 63 2.70 -2.52 3.28
CA GLY A 63 3.22 -3.46 2.32
C GLY A 63 3.68 -4.77 2.97
N THR A 64 4.40 -5.54 2.18
CA THR A 64 4.71 -6.93 2.45
C THR A 64 6.22 -7.11 2.70
N GLY A 65 6.70 -8.36 2.61
CA GLY A 65 8.13 -8.64 2.65
C GLY A 65 8.77 -8.68 1.27
N ARG A 66 8.12 -8.12 0.25
CA ARG A 66 8.54 -8.06 -1.15
C ARG A 66 8.30 -6.65 -1.69
N SER A 67 8.95 -6.34 -2.81
CA SER A 67 8.75 -5.08 -3.56
C SER A 67 7.28 -4.77 -3.84
N ASP A 68 6.77 -3.68 -3.31
CA ASP A 68 5.39 -3.24 -3.46
C ASP A 68 5.31 -1.83 -4.08
N VAL A 69 4.14 -1.48 -4.61
CA VAL A 69 3.82 -0.12 -5.05
C VAL A 69 2.70 0.40 -4.16
N LEU A 70 2.94 1.47 -3.41
CA LEU A 70 2.00 2.05 -2.47
C LEU A 70 1.48 3.38 -3.00
N ILE A 71 0.16 3.48 -3.13
CA ILE A 71 -0.56 4.65 -3.64
C ILE A 71 -1.62 5.01 -2.60
N GLY A 72 -1.38 6.08 -1.83
CA GLY A 72 -2.34 6.56 -0.83
C GLY A 72 -3.68 6.99 -1.44
N GLN A 73 -3.61 7.65 -2.60
CA GLN A 73 -4.69 8.44 -3.23
C GLN A 73 -4.86 9.77 -2.50
N GLU A 74 -6.07 10.34 -2.40
CA GLU A 74 -6.27 11.59 -1.65
C GLU A 74 -6.29 11.28 -0.15
N GLY A 75 -5.68 12.14 0.67
CA GLY A 75 -5.64 11.91 2.12
C GLY A 75 -4.27 12.27 2.67
N ASP A 76 -4.13 12.31 4.00
CA ASP A 76 -2.81 12.42 4.61
C ASP A 76 -2.45 11.03 5.15
N ASP A 77 -1.86 10.20 4.30
CA ASP A 77 -1.77 8.76 4.57
C ASP A 77 -0.52 8.37 5.35
N ILE A 78 -0.57 7.19 5.96
CA ILE A 78 0.59 6.54 6.58
C ILE A 78 0.98 5.34 5.73
N LEU A 79 2.18 5.38 5.15
CA LEU A 79 2.69 4.35 4.23
C LEU A 79 3.89 3.64 4.84
N ASN A 80 3.82 2.31 4.90
CA ASN A 80 4.93 1.43 5.29
C ASN A 80 5.16 0.42 4.17
N GLY A 81 6.34 0.42 3.54
CA GLY A 81 6.66 -0.50 2.44
C GLY A 81 6.91 -1.92 2.92
N GLY A 82 7.55 -2.06 4.08
CA GLY A 82 7.99 -3.33 4.62
C GLY A 82 9.40 -3.66 4.16
N ALA A 83 9.58 -4.81 3.51
CA ALA A 83 10.89 -5.21 2.99
C ALA A 83 10.82 -5.42 1.48
N GLY A 84 11.94 -5.24 0.79
CA GLY A 84 11.97 -5.25 -0.67
C GLY A 84 12.15 -3.84 -1.20
N ALA A 85 12.34 -3.75 -2.53
CA ALA A 85 12.45 -2.47 -3.22
C ALA A 85 11.07 -1.93 -3.54
N ASP A 86 10.61 -0.99 -2.72
CA ASP A 86 9.26 -0.46 -2.76
C ASP A 86 9.19 0.86 -3.56
N VAL A 87 7.99 1.16 -4.06
CA VAL A 87 7.68 2.42 -4.75
C VAL A 87 6.57 3.14 -4.00
N PHE A 88 6.86 4.30 -3.42
CA PHE A 88 5.86 5.15 -2.79
C PHE A 88 5.43 6.24 -3.77
N VAL A 89 4.18 6.18 -4.22
CA VAL A 89 3.67 7.09 -5.25
C VAL A 89 3.08 8.34 -4.59
N ILE A 90 3.62 9.50 -4.97
CA ILE A 90 3.19 10.81 -4.48
C ILE A 90 2.88 11.72 -5.66
N GLY A 91 1.94 12.65 -5.47
CA GLY A 91 1.46 13.55 -6.51
C GLY A 91 0.85 14.83 -5.95
N SER A 92 0.56 15.82 -6.81
CA SER A 92 -0.03 17.08 -6.33
C SER A 92 -1.43 16.93 -5.70
N THR A 93 -2.09 15.80 -5.95
CA THR A 93 -3.41 15.48 -5.42
C THR A 93 -3.40 14.34 -4.41
N THR A 94 -2.23 13.80 -4.03
CA THR A 94 -2.18 12.67 -3.10
C THR A 94 -2.26 13.08 -1.63
N GLY A 95 -2.28 14.39 -1.35
CA GLY A 95 -2.22 14.92 0.02
C GLY A 95 -0.83 14.83 0.63
N GLN A 96 -0.74 14.94 1.97
CA GLN A 96 0.54 14.96 2.69
C GLN A 96 0.81 13.59 3.33
N ASP A 97 1.53 12.74 2.61
CA ASP A 97 1.81 11.38 3.06
C ASP A 97 2.98 11.30 4.04
N THR A 98 2.90 10.35 4.97
CA THR A 98 3.98 10.00 5.89
C THR A 98 4.51 8.61 5.56
N ILE A 99 5.73 8.55 5.04
CA ILE A 99 6.44 7.31 4.72
C ILE A 99 7.34 6.94 5.91
N GLN A 100 7.10 5.78 6.53
CA GLN A 100 7.74 5.46 7.82
C GLN A 100 9.08 4.74 7.73
N ASP A 101 9.31 3.96 6.67
CA ASP A 101 10.40 2.98 6.59
C ASP A 101 11.25 3.07 5.32
N PHE A 102 11.19 4.20 4.60
CA PHE A 102 11.93 4.42 3.36
C PHE A 102 13.44 4.13 3.49
N ASN A 103 13.91 3.16 2.73
CA ASN A 103 15.31 2.81 2.58
C ASN A 103 15.89 3.42 1.30
N ILE A 104 16.74 4.43 1.45
CA ILE A 104 17.32 5.17 0.31
C ILE A 104 18.13 4.30 -0.68
N ASP A 105 18.67 3.16 -0.22
CA ASP A 105 19.48 2.28 -1.05
C ASP A 105 18.64 1.22 -1.80
N GLU A 106 17.34 1.11 -1.50
CA GLU A 106 16.46 0.03 -1.99
C GLU A 106 15.16 0.58 -2.61
N ASP A 107 14.55 1.59 -2.00
CA ASP A 107 13.24 2.13 -2.36
C ASP A 107 13.31 3.35 -3.29
N THR A 108 12.18 3.64 -3.92
CA THR A 108 12.03 4.80 -4.80
C THR A 108 10.73 5.56 -4.55
N ILE A 109 10.75 6.85 -4.88
CA ILE A 109 9.57 7.69 -4.90
C ILE A 109 9.03 7.74 -6.32
N GLY A 110 7.78 7.29 -6.51
CA GLY A 110 7.05 7.40 -7.75
C GLY A 110 6.38 8.78 -7.87
N LEU A 111 6.70 9.53 -8.91
CA LEU A 111 6.10 10.83 -9.19
C LEU A 111 4.98 10.69 -10.22
N THR A 112 3.77 11.15 -9.89
CA THR A 112 2.65 11.20 -10.83
C THR A 112 2.94 12.12 -12.02
N SER A 113 2.22 11.91 -13.12
CA SER A 113 2.48 12.54 -14.44
C SER A 113 2.51 14.07 -14.45
N ASP A 114 1.92 14.73 -13.45
CA ASP A 114 1.80 16.19 -13.30
C ASP A 114 3.01 16.85 -12.63
N ILE A 115 3.90 16.07 -12.01
CA ILE A 115 5.09 16.56 -11.30
C ILE A 115 6.37 15.88 -11.80
N SER A 116 7.49 16.58 -11.67
CA SER A 116 8.82 16.07 -12.00
C SER A 116 9.83 16.45 -10.92
N TYR A 117 10.91 15.66 -10.80
CA TYR A 117 11.93 15.85 -9.76
C TYR A 117 12.48 17.28 -9.71
N GLY A 118 12.73 17.90 -10.87
CA GLY A 118 13.27 19.26 -10.94
C GLY A 118 12.34 20.36 -10.40
N GLN A 119 11.08 20.04 -10.09
CA GLN A 119 10.12 20.97 -9.49
C GLN A 119 9.99 20.80 -7.97
N LEU A 120 10.62 19.78 -7.40
CA LEU A 120 10.51 19.46 -5.99
C LEU A 120 11.44 20.34 -5.15
N SER A 121 10.93 20.74 -3.98
CA SER A 121 11.74 21.27 -2.89
C SER A 121 11.92 20.17 -1.86
N ILE A 122 13.16 19.73 -1.66
CA ILE A 122 13.50 18.67 -0.71
C ILE A 122 14.29 19.28 0.45
N THR A 123 13.73 19.22 1.66
CA THR A 123 14.31 19.84 2.85
C THR A 123 14.37 18.86 4.01
N GLN A 124 15.45 18.94 4.80
CA GLN A 124 15.55 18.16 6.03
C GLN A 124 15.00 18.95 7.22
N ASN A 125 14.15 18.31 8.02
CA ASN A 125 13.55 18.90 9.21
C ASN A 125 13.46 17.88 10.34
N ALA A 126 14.05 18.21 11.50
CA ALA A 126 13.95 17.42 12.73
C ALA A 126 14.28 15.90 12.62
N GLY A 127 15.14 15.51 11.68
CA GLY A 127 15.50 14.11 11.44
C GLY A 127 14.69 13.41 10.35
N ASN A 128 13.79 14.13 9.69
CA ASN A 128 13.01 13.67 8.54
C ASN A 128 13.43 14.40 7.28
N THR A 129 13.06 13.85 6.12
CA THR A 129 13.14 14.51 4.82
C THR A 129 11.73 14.86 4.35
N GLU A 130 11.50 16.12 4.02
CA GLU A 130 10.24 16.64 3.51
C GLU A 130 10.38 16.90 2.01
N ILE A 131 9.44 16.36 1.23
CA ILE A 131 9.33 16.54 -0.23
C ILE A 131 8.11 17.40 -0.50
N ALA A 132 8.32 18.56 -1.12
CA ALA A 132 7.27 19.53 -1.40
C ALA A 132 7.23 19.93 -2.88
N PHE A 133 6.05 20.32 -3.35
CA PHE A 133 5.81 20.91 -4.66
C PHE A 133 5.11 22.26 -4.49
N GLY A 134 5.82 23.35 -4.85
CA GLY A 134 5.32 24.69 -4.57
C GLY A 134 5.27 24.99 -3.07
N ASN A 135 4.07 25.22 -2.53
CA ASN A 135 3.85 25.45 -1.09
C ASN A 135 3.27 24.22 -0.39
N ASP A 136 3.00 23.15 -1.14
CA ASP A 136 2.32 21.96 -0.65
C ASP A 136 3.36 20.87 -0.38
N THR A 137 3.34 20.34 0.83
CA THR A 137 4.16 19.18 1.20
C THR A 137 3.46 17.92 0.70
N LEU A 138 4.16 17.16 -0.14
CA LEU A 138 3.65 15.92 -0.72
C LEU A 138 3.94 14.72 0.18
N ALA A 139 5.15 14.66 0.75
CA ALA A 139 5.52 13.56 1.62
C ALA A 139 6.56 13.93 2.67
N ILE A 140 6.48 13.25 3.81
CA ILE A 140 7.44 13.28 4.90
C ILE A 140 8.02 11.87 5.06
N LEU A 141 9.32 11.75 4.85
CA LEU A 141 10.07 10.51 5.02
C LEU A 141 10.69 10.51 6.43
N ASN A 142 10.16 9.67 7.30
CA ASN A 142 10.59 9.62 8.69
C ASN A 142 11.98 9.00 8.82
N GLY A 143 12.86 9.66 9.58
CA GLY A 143 14.20 9.13 9.87
C GLY A 143 15.18 9.14 8.69
N VAL A 144 14.76 9.60 7.51
CA VAL A 144 15.64 9.73 6.34
C VAL A 144 16.41 11.04 6.44
N THR A 145 17.70 10.96 6.76
CA THR A 145 18.61 12.11 6.85
C THR A 145 19.65 12.16 5.73
N THR A 146 19.69 11.16 4.88
CA THR A 146 20.56 11.17 3.70
C THR A 146 19.88 12.01 2.61
N PRO A 147 20.58 12.95 1.94
CA PRO A 147 19.99 13.72 0.87
C PRO A 147 19.51 12.82 -0.28
N LEU A 148 18.25 12.98 -0.69
CA LEU A 148 17.74 12.35 -1.89
C LEU A 148 18.33 13.00 -3.14
N THR A 149 18.52 12.19 -4.17
CA THR A 149 18.94 12.63 -5.50
C THR A 149 17.92 12.19 -6.54
N GLU A 150 18.09 12.62 -7.79
CA GLU A 150 17.21 12.22 -8.89
C GLU A 150 17.11 10.69 -9.07
N GLU A 151 18.15 9.94 -8.67
CA GLU A 151 18.15 8.47 -8.73
C GLU A 151 17.12 7.81 -7.79
N ASN A 152 16.68 8.52 -6.74
CA ASN A 152 15.66 8.04 -5.82
C ASN A 152 14.23 8.25 -6.35
N PHE A 153 14.07 8.82 -7.54
CA PHE A 153 12.76 9.16 -8.12
C PHE A 153 12.55 8.47 -9.46
N VAL A 154 11.33 7.99 -9.67
CA VAL A 154 10.88 7.42 -10.93
C VAL A 154 9.59 8.10 -11.38
N SER A 155 9.37 8.19 -12.69
CA SER A 155 8.06 8.63 -13.20
C SER A 155 7.07 7.47 -13.10
N TYR A 156 5.92 7.74 -12.50
CA TYR A 156 4.82 6.80 -12.37
C TYR A 156 3.61 7.31 -13.15
N GLY A 157 3.35 6.68 -14.30
CA GLY A 157 2.30 7.09 -15.23
C GLY A 157 0.93 6.61 -14.80
N VAL A 158 0.28 7.37 -13.93
CA VAL A 158 -1.17 7.32 -13.68
C VAL A 158 -1.90 8.44 -14.42
#